data_AF-A0A0H5Q6D3-F1
#
_entry.id   AF-A0A0H5Q6D3-F1
#
_cell.length_a   1.000
_cell.length_b   1.000
_cell.length_c   1.000
_cell.angle_alpha   90.00
_cell.angle_beta   90.00
_cell.angle_gamma   90.00
#
_symmetry.space_group_name_H-M   'P 1'
#
loop_
_entity.id
_entity.type
_entity.pdbx_description
1 polymer ?
#
loop_
_entity_poly.entity_id
_entity_poly.type
_entity_poly.pdbx_seq_one_letter_code
_entity_poly.pdbx_strand_id
1 'polypeptide(L)'
;MAEYDKSLEYISQTQTLVGQKKRELVDRETGEVIWVDQITKRTYGTKNFWKCYLMDFLTVLGIIDSKQLDVFIYIVENTQQANNTFIGTYAKIAKDVGVCRQTIATIMKKLQENNFIKKVQNGVWLVNPNILMKGNDTKRQILLSYYESEEPVDQITFSRTKQKEIKAGKQEQTPLALEEKNDD
;
A
#
# COMPACT_ATOMS: atom_id res chain seq x y z
N MET A 1 -11.83 -13.43 -28.43
CA MET A 1 -10.42 -13.59 -28.00
C MET A 1 -9.69 -12.35 -28.50
N ALA A 2 -9.24 -11.46 -27.62
CA ALA A 2 -8.66 -10.18 -28.03
C ALA A 2 -7.32 -10.41 -28.73
N GLU A 3 -7.13 -9.83 -29.92
CA GLU A 3 -5.86 -9.84 -30.64
C GLU A 3 -4.76 -9.23 -29.76
N TYR A 4 -3.75 -10.04 -29.44
CA TYR A 4 -2.55 -9.57 -28.75
C TYR A 4 -1.68 -8.78 -29.74
N ASP A 5 -1.42 -7.51 -29.41
CA ASP A 5 -0.49 -6.68 -30.18
C ASP A 5 0.94 -7.22 -30.02
N LYS A 6 1.48 -7.77 -31.12
CA LYS A 6 2.77 -8.50 -31.17
C LYS A 6 3.99 -7.61 -30.90
N SER A 7 3.83 -6.29 -30.80
CA SER A 7 4.93 -5.34 -30.60
C SER A 7 5.16 -4.95 -29.13
N LEU A 8 4.53 -5.66 -28.17
CA LEU A 8 4.67 -5.40 -26.75
C LEU A 8 5.62 -6.40 -26.12
N GLU A 9 6.75 -5.92 -25.61
CA GLU A 9 7.67 -6.73 -24.82
C GLU A 9 7.25 -6.71 -23.35
N TYR A 10 7.16 -7.89 -22.73
CA TYR A 10 6.84 -8.00 -21.31
C TYR A 10 8.12 -7.99 -20.46
N ILE A 11 8.26 -6.98 -19.62
CA ILE A 11 9.37 -6.89 -18.66
C ILE A 11 8.90 -7.52 -17.34
N SER A 12 9.38 -8.74 -17.07
CA SER A 12 8.98 -9.53 -15.88
C SER A 12 9.30 -8.85 -14.55
N GLN A 13 10.42 -8.12 -14.49
CA GLN A 13 10.88 -7.41 -13.28
C GLN A 13 9.91 -6.31 -12.83
N THR A 14 9.30 -5.60 -13.78
CA THR A 14 8.40 -4.46 -13.49
C THR A 14 6.95 -4.78 -13.78
N GLN A 15 6.65 -5.99 -14.26
CA GLN A 15 5.33 -6.44 -14.72
C GLN A 15 4.69 -5.44 -15.71
N THR A 16 5.53 -4.83 -16.56
CA THR A 16 5.10 -3.83 -17.54
C THR A 16 5.19 -4.40 -18.95
N LEU A 17 4.15 -4.14 -19.74
CA LEU A 17 4.20 -4.29 -21.19
C LEU A 17 4.75 -2.99 -21.76
N VAL A 18 5.87 -3.08 -22.46
CA VAL A 18 6.54 -1.95 -23.09
C VAL A 18 6.42 -2.10 -24.60
N GLY A 19 5.71 -1.17 -25.24
CA GLY A 19 5.69 -1.03 -26.68
C GLY A 19 6.66 0.05 -27.11
N GLN A 20 7.58 -0.27 -28.02
CA GLN A 20 8.44 0.72 -28.66
C GLN A 20 7.95 0.95 -30.08
N LYS A 21 7.58 2.18 -30.40
CA LYS A 21 7.19 2.57 -31.78
C LYS A 21 7.96 3.80 -32.19
N LYS A 22 8.75 3.70 -33.25
CA LYS A 22 9.38 4.85 -33.90
C LYS A 22 8.28 5.70 -34.54
N ARG A 23 8.22 6.97 -34.17
CA ARG A 23 7.34 7.95 -34.79
C ARG A 23 8.17 9.03 -35.46
N GLU A 24 7.73 9.38 -36.66
CA GLU A 24 8.20 10.54 -37.38
C GLU A 24 7.37 11.74 -36.92
N LEU A 25 8.03 12.74 -36.35
CA LEU A 25 7.41 14.02 -36.00
C LEU A 25 8.03 15.09 -36.88
N VAL A 26 7.20 15.89 -37.53
CA VAL A 26 7.64 17.02 -38.34
C VAL A 26 7.49 18.29 -37.50
N ASP A 27 8.58 19.03 -37.36
CA ASP A 27 8.53 20.36 -36.75
C ASP A 27 7.77 21.31 -37.69
N ARG A 28 6.75 21.96 -37.16
CA ARG A 28 5.83 22.79 -37.96
C ARG A 28 6.47 24.12 -38.39
N GLU A 29 7.51 24.57 -37.69
CA GLU A 29 8.18 25.85 -38.00
C GLU A 29 9.37 25.67 -38.94
N THR A 30 10.17 24.60 -38.77
CA THR A 30 11.39 24.38 -39.57
C THR A 30 11.20 23.34 -40.69
N GLY A 31 10.13 22.53 -40.64
CA GLY A 31 9.90 21.44 -41.59
C GLY A 31 10.85 20.25 -41.42
N GLU A 32 11.66 20.23 -40.37
CA GLU A 32 12.60 19.15 -40.09
C GLU A 32 11.89 17.89 -39.58
N VAL A 33 12.38 16.75 -40.04
CA VAL A 33 11.86 15.43 -39.68
C VAL A 33 12.66 14.87 -38.51
N ILE A 34 12.00 14.71 -37.36
CA ILE A 34 12.60 14.19 -36.14
C ILE A 34 12.12 12.76 -35.88
N TRP A 35 13.05 11.83 -35.75
CA TRP A 35 12.77 10.44 -35.37
C TRP A 35 12.72 10.34 -33.85
N VAL A 36 11.54 9.99 -33.30
CA VAL A 36 11.35 9.85 -31.85
C VAL A 36 10.90 8.43 -31.51
N ASP A 37 11.59 7.82 -30.55
CA ASP A 37 11.17 6.55 -29.96
C ASP A 37 10.02 6.78 -28.98
N GLN A 38 8.79 6.43 -29.38
CA GLN A 38 7.65 6.46 -28.47
C GLN A 38 7.59 5.16 -27.66
N ILE A 39 7.94 5.25 -26.38
CA ILE A 39 7.86 4.13 -25.44
C ILE A 39 6.53 4.19 -24.69
N THR A 40 5.59 3.31 -25.04
CA THR A 40 4.31 3.17 -24.34
C THR A 40 4.44 2.11 -23.25
N LYS A 41 4.42 2.52 -21.98
CA LYS A 41 4.43 1.62 -20.83
C LYS A 41 3.01 1.36 -20.36
N ARG A 42 2.54 0.12 -20.49
CA ARG A 42 1.32 -0.36 -19.85
C ARG A 42 1.71 -1.19 -18.64
N THR A 43 1.54 -0.63 -17.45
CA THR A 43 1.58 -1.43 -16.23
C THR A 43 0.33 -2.31 -16.22
N TYR A 44 0.48 -3.62 -16.00
CA TYR A 44 -0.67 -4.39 -15.55
C TYR A 44 -1.12 -3.76 -14.25
N GLY A 45 -2.31 -3.15 -14.23
CA GLY A 45 -2.88 -2.59 -13.01
C GLY A 45 -2.86 -3.70 -11.95
N THR A 46 -2.10 -3.50 -10.88
CA THR A 46 -1.99 -4.48 -9.81
C THR A 46 -3.39 -4.68 -9.25
N LYS A 47 -4.00 -5.84 -9.57
CA LYS A 47 -5.34 -6.16 -9.08
C LYS A 47 -5.25 -6.14 -7.56
N ASN A 48 -5.98 -5.24 -6.90
CA ASN A 48 -5.90 -5.10 -5.45
C ASN A 48 -6.42 -6.40 -4.79
N PHE A 49 -5.51 -7.24 -4.31
CA PHE A 49 -5.82 -8.48 -3.59
C PHE A 49 -5.59 -8.32 -2.09
N TRP A 50 -6.27 -9.15 -1.30
CA TRP A 50 -6.02 -9.24 0.13
C TRP A 50 -4.68 -9.93 0.35
N LYS A 51 -3.75 -9.21 0.97
CA LYS A 51 -2.48 -9.72 1.47
C LYS A 51 -2.67 -10.14 2.91
N CYS A 52 -2.27 -11.38 3.20
CA CYS A 52 -2.19 -11.91 4.54
C CYS A 52 -0.73 -12.28 4.81
N TYR A 53 -0.16 -11.74 5.88
CA TYR A 53 1.21 -12.04 6.30
C TYR A 53 1.16 -13.24 7.24
N LEU A 54 1.57 -14.39 6.72
CA LEU A 54 1.26 -15.68 7.32
C LEU A 54 1.85 -15.84 8.74
N MET A 55 3.07 -15.35 8.99
CA MET A 55 3.73 -15.53 10.29
C MET A 55 2.93 -14.83 11.40
N ASP A 56 2.65 -13.55 11.23
CA ASP A 56 1.89 -12.76 12.21
C ASP A 56 0.40 -13.15 12.26
N PHE A 57 -0.15 -13.67 11.16
CA PHE A 57 -1.51 -14.18 11.14
C PHE A 57 -1.66 -15.48 11.94
N LEU A 58 -0.72 -16.42 11.79
CA LEU A 58 -0.74 -17.71 12.49
C LEU A 58 -0.53 -17.56 14.00
N THR A 59 0.30 -16.60 14.44
CA THR A 59 0.45 -16.31 15.88
C THR A 59 -0.86 -15.84 16.49
N VAL A 60 -1.60 -14.96 15.81
CA VAL A 60 -2.92 -14.52 16.25
C VAL A 60 -3.91 -15.68 16.26
N LEU A 61 -3.91 -16.52 15.21
CA LEU A 61 -4.81 -17.66 15.11
C LEU A 61 -4.58 -18.69 16.21
N GLY A 62 -3.33 -18.94 16.61
CA GLY A 62 -2.97 -19.91 17.64
C GLY A 62 -3.46 -19.56 19.06
N ILE A 63 -3.88 -18.31 19.30
CA ILE A 63 -4.29 -17.81 20.62
C ILE A 63 -5.83 -17.83 20.78
N ILE A 64 -6.55 -18.07 19.68
CA ILE A 64 -8.00 -17.99 19.58
C ILE A 64 -8.64 -19.35 19.93
N ASP A 65 -9.62 -19.31 20.84
CA ASP A 65 -10.41 -20.50 21.21
C ASP A 65 -11.53 -20.76 20.17
N SER A 66 -12.11 -21.96 20.12
CA SER A 66 -13.02 -22.36 19.02
C SER A 66 -14.17 -21.38 18.74
N LYS A 67 -14.97 -20.98 19.74
CA LYS A 67 -16.07 -20.00 19.56
C LYS A 67 -15.58 -18.56 19.35
N GLN A 68 -14.34 -18.27 19.71
CA GLN A 68 -13.74 -16.97 19.45
C GLN A 68 -13.35 -16.85 17.97
N LEU A 69 -13.07 -17.97 17.29
CA LEU A 69 -12.75 -18.01 15.86
C LEU A 69 -13.87 -17.43 15.00
N ASP A 70 -15.13 -17.71 15.33
CA ASP A 70 -16.28 -17.18 14.57
C ASP A 70 -16.32 -15.64 14.64
N VAL A 71 -15.99 -15.07 15.80
CA VAL A 71 -15.88 -13.61 15.98
C VAL A 71 -14.70 -13.05 15.20
N PHE A 72 -13.57 -13.76 15.18
CA PHE A 72 -12.39 -13.35 14.41
C PHE A 72 -12.67 -13.33 12.91
N ILE A 73 -13.27 -14.38 12.38
CA ILE A 73 -13.68 -14.47 10.98
C ILE A 73 -14.62 -13.31 10.64
N TYR A 74 -15.62 -13.04 11.50
CA TYR A 74 -16.53 -11.93 11.32
C TYR A 74 -15.81 -10.57 11.25
N ILE A 75 -14.78 -10.34 12.08
CA ILE A 75 -13.97 -9.11 12.04
C ILE A 75 -13.25 -9.00 10.68
N VAL A 76 -12.59 -10.06 10.24
CA VAL A 76 -11.82 -10.09 8.98
C VAL A 76 -12.73 -9.84 7.77
N GLU A 77 -13.90 -10.48 7.73
CA GLU A 77 -14.86 -10.32 6.64
C GLU A 77 -15.45 -8.91 6.57
N ASN A 78 -15.71 -8.29 7.72
CA ASN A 78 -16.30 -6.95 7.81
C ASN A 78 -15.26 -5.82 7.87
N THR A 79 -13.97 -6.13 7.63
CA THR A 79 -12.92 -5.10 7.58
C THR A 79 -12.98 -4.34 6.26
N GLN A 80 -13.09 -3.01 6.36
CA GLN A 80 -13.14 -2.15 5.19
C GLN A 80 -11.79 -2.10 4.49
N GLN A 81 -11.81 -2.41 3.20
CA GLN A 81 -10.61 -2.50 2.37
C GLN A 81 -9.88 -1.16 2.21
N ALA A 82 -10.60 -0.04 2.25
CA ALA A 82 -10.03 1.28 2.00
C ALA A 82 -9.10 1.71 3.15
N ASN A 83 -9.57 1.54 4.39
CA ASN A 83 -8.97 2.15 5.58
C ASN A 83 -8.45 1.10 6.57
N ASN A 84 -8.60 -0.20 6.24
CA ASN A 84 -8.31 -1.33 7.13
C ASN A 84 -9.05 -1.24 8.49
N THR A 85 -10.27 -0.72 8.47
CA THR A 85 -11.07 -0.44 9.66
C THR A 85 -12.23 -1.41 9.76
N PHE A 86 -12.44 -1.98 10.94
CA PHE A 86 -13.59 -2.78 11.31
C PHE A 86 -14.56 -1.95 12.15
N ILE A 87 -15.84 -1.92 11.75
CA ILE A 87 -16.90 -1.20 12.45
C ILE A 87 -17.91 -2.22 12.99
N GLY A 88 -17.94 -2.37 14.31
CA GLY A 88 -18.80 -3.34 14.99
C GLY A 88 -18.88 -3.07 16.48
N THR A 89 -20.09 -2.84 16.99
CA THR A 89 -20.36 -2.82 18.43
C THR A 89 -20.52 -4.23 18.96
N TYR A 90 -20.27 -4.44 20.25
CA TYR A 90 -20.41 -5.77 20.86
C TYR A 90 -21.84 -6.32 20.76
N ALA A 91 -22.85 -5.45 20.74
CA ALA A 91 -24.24 -5.85 20.55
C ALA A 91 -24.49 -6.39 19.13
N LYS A 92 -23.90 -5.74 18.11
CA LYS A 92 -24.04 -6.18 16.71
C LYS A 92 -23.32 -7.51 16.48
N ILE A 93 -22.07 -7.62 16.93
CA ILE A 93 -21.28 -8.85 16.83
C ILE A 93 -21.99 -10.01 17.53
N ALA A 94 -22.54 -9.78 18.73
CA ALA A 94 -23.27 -10.80 19.48
C ALA A 94 -24.51 -11.30 18.74
N LYS A 95 -25.24 -10.41 18.06
CA LYS A 95 -26.44 -10.75 17.29
C LYS A 95 -26.09 -11.54 16.03
N ASP A 96 -25.05 -11.12 15.32
CA ASP A 96 -24.70 -11.66 14.00
C ASP A 96 -23.99 -13.02 14.13
N VAL A 97 -23.13 -13.19 15.15
CA VAL A 97 -22.36 -14.43 15.38
C VAL A 97 -23.06 -15.37 16.40
N GLY A 98 -23.97 -14.86 17.23
CA GLY A 98 -24.68 -15.67 18.22
C GLY A 98 -23.86 -16.00 19.48
N VAL A 99 -22.88 -15.15 19.83
CA VAL A 99 -22.01 -15.32 21.00
C VAL A 99 -22.34 -14.31 22.11
N CYS A 100 -22.01 -14.67 23.36
CA CYS A 100 -22.21 -13.75 24.48
C CYS A 100 -21.17 -12.61 24.47
N ARG A 101 -21.53 -11.47 25.10
CA ARG A 101 -20.66 -10.29 25.18
C ARG A 101 -19.34 -10.57 25.88
N GLN A 102 -19.33 -11.51 26.84
CA GLN A 102 -18.12 -11.90 27.56
C GLN A 102 -17.09 -12.52 26.62
N THR A 103 -17.51 -13.47 25.76
CA THR A 103 -16.62 -14.09 24.76
C THR A 103 -16.04 -13.05 23.81
N ILE A 104 -16.87 -12.10 23.36
CA ILE A 104 -16.42 -10.98 22.51
C ILE A 104 -15.38 -10.13 23.25
N ALA A 105 -15.63 -9.76 24.51
CA ALA A 105 -14.68 -8.96 25.28
C ALA A 105 -13.34 -9.67 25.46
N THR A 106 -13.36 -10.99 25.71
CA THR A 106 -12.15 -11.80 25.86
C THR A 106 -11.34 -11.84 24.56
N ILE A 107 -11.97 -12.14 23.41
CA ILE A 107 -11.23 -12.15 22.14
C ILE A 107 -10.72 -10.76 21.76
N MET A 108 -11.53 -9.71 21.93
CA MET A 108 -11.10 -8.35 21.59
C MET A 108 -9.87 -7.94 22.39
N LYS A 109 -9.79 -8.32 23.67
CA LYS A 109 -8.61 -8.10 24.50
C LYS A 109 -7.39 -8.88 23.99
N LYS A 110 -7.55 -10.17 23.68
CA LYS A 110 -6.49 -11.02 23.11
C LYS A 110 -5.95 -10.44 21.78
N LEU A 111 -6.84 -9.98 20.90
CA LEU A 111 -6.46 -9.38 19.61
C LEU A 111 -5.72 -8.05 19.78
N GLN A 112 -6.04 -7.28 20.81
CA GLN A 112 -5.30 -6.05 21.14
C GLN A 112 -3.91 -6.36 21.70
N GLU A 113 -3.80 -7.32 22.61
CA GLU A 113 -2.52 -7.74 23.21
C GLU A 113 -1.54 -8.27 22.15
N ASN A 114 -2.05 -8.94 21.11
CA ASN A 114 -1.25 -9.45 19.99
C ASN A 114 -1.10 -8.45 18.84
N ASN A 115 -1.41 -7.17 19.06
CA ASN A 115 -1.27 -6.10 18.09
C ASN A 115 -1.98 -6.37 16.75
N PHE A 116 -3.09 -7.11 16.77
CA PHE A 116 -3.92 -7.38 15.58
C PHE A 116 -4.92 -6.25 15.33
N ILE A 117 -5.53 -5.74 16.40
CA ILE A 117 -6.44 -4.58 16.35
C ILE A 117 -6.03 -3.48 17.33
N LYS A 118 -6.27 -2.23 16.93
CA LYS A 118 -6.17 -1.05 17.77
C LYS A 118 -7.55 -0.40 17.91
N LYS A 119 -7.92 0.00 19.13
CA LYS A 119 -9.19 0.70 19.37
C LYS A 119 -9.02 2.16 18.97
N VAL A 120 -9.86 2.64 18.04
CA VAL A 120 -9.89 4.06 17.66
C VAL A 120 -10.97 4.77 18.48
N GLN A 121 -12.21 4.29 18.36
CA GLN A 121 -13.36 4.80 19.11
C GLN A 121 -14.29 3.64 19.49
N ASN A 122 -15.33 3.90 20.26
CA ASN A 122 -16.28 2.85 20.64
C ASN A 122 -16.96 2.25 19.40
N GLY A 123 -16.71 0.96 19.17
CA GLY A 123 -17.26 0.24 18.02
C GLY A 123 -16.47 0.39 16.72
N VAL A 124 -15.34 1.10 16.71
CA VAL A 124 -14.46 1.20 15.54
C VAL A 124 -13.03 0.81 15.91
N TRP A 125 -12.51 -0.12 15.13
CA TRP A 125 -11.26 -0.81 15.37
C TRP A 125 -10.42 -0.77 14.11
N LEU A 126 -9.14 -0.47 14.24
CA LEU A 126 -8.19 -0.49 13.14
C LEU A 126 -7.46 -1.83 13.14
N VAL A 127 -7.43 -2.52 12.00
CA VAL A 127 -6.71 -3.79 11.83
C VAL A 127 -5.28 -3.50 11.38
N ASN A 128 -4.32 -4.25 11.90
CA ASN A 128 -2.91 -4.08 11.60
C ASN A 128 -2.61 -4.40 10.12
N PRO A 129 -2.09 -3.44 9.33
CA PRO A 129 -1.75 -3.65 7.92
C PRO A 129 -0.59 -4.63 7.69
N ASN A 130 0.23 -4.87 8.72
CA ASN A 130 1.29 -5.89 8.68
C ASN A 130 0.76 -7.32 8.80
N ILE A 131 -0.52 -7.51 9.14
CA ILE A 131 -1.12 -8.84 9.23
C ILE A 131 -2.08 -9.05 8.06
N LEU A 132 -2.99 -8.10 7.84
CA LEU A 132 -4.01 -8.19 6.81
C LEU A 132 -4.22 -6.83 6.15
N MET A 133 -4.14 -6.76 4.81
CA MET A 133 -4.45 -5.53 4.06
C MET A 133 -4.80 -5.85 2.61
N LYS A 134 -5.75 -5.12 2.02
CA LYS A 134 -5.95 -5.10 0.56
C LYS A 134 -5.23 -3.93 -0.11
N GLY A 135 -4.18 -4.19 -0.89
CA GLY A 135 -3.52 -3.15 -1.71
C GLY A 135 -2.03 -3.34 -2.03
N ASN A 136 -1.42 -2.25 -2.47
CA ASN A 136 0.00 -2.16 -2.83
C ASN A 136 0.88 -1.78 -1.62
N ASP A 137 2.21 -1.81 -1.81
CA ASP A 137 3.15 -1.52 -0.72
C ASP A 137 3.07 -0.06 -0.24
N THR A 138 2.84 0.89 -1.14
CA THR A 138 2.63 2.31 -0.79
C THR A 138 1.46 2.48 0.18
N LYS A 139 0.33 1.81 -0.09
CA LYS A 139 -0.84 1.84 0.78
C LYS A 139 -0.53 1.20 2.13
N ARG A 140 0.27 0.12 2.16
CA ARG A 140 0.72 -0.49 3.42
C ARG A 140 1.50 0.50 4.26
N GLN A 141 2.48 1.19 3.68
CA GLN A 141 3.29 2.18 4.40
C GLN A 141 2.44 3.31 4.97
N ILE A 142 1.49 3.82 4.17
CA ILE A 142 0.55 4.86 4.61
C ILE A 142 -0.31 4.36 5.78
N LEU A 143 -0.93 3.19 5.66
CA LEU A 143 -1.78 2.62 6.70
C LEU A 143 -0.98 2.27 7.97
N LEU A 144 0.26 1.81 7.82
CA LEU A 144 1.15 1.51 8.93
C LEU A 144 1.48 2.77 9.72
N SER A 145 1.81 3.86 9.02
CA SER A 145 2.04 5.16 9.65
C SER A 145 0.83 5.63 10.48
N TYR A 146 -0.39 5.42 9.99
CA TYR A 146 -1.61 5.74 10.76
C TYR A 146 -1.81 4.79 11.95
N TYR A 147 -1.50 3.51 11.80
CA TYR A 147 -1.65 2.51 12.85
C TYR A 147 -0.68 2.76 14.02
N GLU A 148 0.57 3.12 13.71
CA GLU A 148 1.63 3.42 14.68
C GLU A 148 1.45 4.79 15.35
N SER A 149 0.80 5.75 14.68
CA SER A 149 0.55 7.07 15.28
C SER A 149 -0.25 6.96 16.59
N GLU A 150 0.26 7.60 17.65
CA GLU A 150 -0.36 7.65 18.99
C GLU A 150 -1.41 8.78 19.12
N GLU A 151 -1.49 9.65 18.12
CA GLU A 151 -2.45 10.76 18.11
C GLU A 151 -3.88 10.23 17.90
N PRO A 152 -4.87 10.70 18.71
CA PRO A 152 -6.25 10.36 18.47
C PRO A 152 -6.68 10.86 17.07
N VAL A 153 -7.27 9.94 16.30
CA VAL A 153 -7.68 10.08 14.89
C VAL A 153 -8.66 11.24 14.66
N ASP A 154 -9.19 11.84 15.73
CA ASP A 154 -10.11 12.99 15.71
C ASP A 154 -9.53 14.26 15.03
N GLN A 155 -8.21 14.30 14.76
CA GLN A 155 -7.55 15.40 14.04
C GLN A 155 -6.80 14.98 12.76
N ILE A 156 -7.18 13.87 12.11
CA ILE A 156 -6.70 13.61 10.74
C ILE A 156 -7.44 14.54 9.77
N THR A 157 -7.16 15.84 9.86
CA THR A 157 -7.17 16.69 8.68
C THR A 157 -6.31 16.00 7.63
N PHE A 158 -6.81 15.87 6.40
CA PHE A 158 -6.06 15.46 5.22
C PHE A 158 -4.99 16.52 4.88
N SER A 159 -4.11 16.80 5.83
CA SER A 159 -2.91 17.57 5.63
C SER A 159 -1.98 16.64 4.89
N ARG A 160 -2.01 16.70 3.55
CA ARG A 160 -0.83 16.43 2.74
C ARG A 160 0.33 17.05 3.51
N THR A 161 1.18 16.21 4.10
CA THR A 161 2.30 16.64 4.91
C THR A 161 2.99 17.75 4.15
N LYS A 162 3.01 18.98 4.71
CA LYS A 162 3.87 20.04 4.19
C LYS A 162 5.27 19.46 4.20
N GLN A 163 5.71 19.03 3.03
CA GLN A 163 7.06 18.62 2.77
C GLN A 163 7.93 19.80 3.20
N LYS A 164 8.76 19.62 4.23
CA LYS A 164 9.79 20.63 4.56
C LYS A 164 10.60 20.84 3.29
N GLU A 165 10.66 22.10 2.85
CA GLU A 165 11.44 22.52 1.69
C GLU A 165 12.86 21.95 1.81
N ILE A 166 13.30 21.25 0.76
CA ILE A 166 14.68 20.80 0.64
C ILE A 166 15.52 22.07 0.55
N LYS A 167 16.24 22.41 1.62
CA LYS A 167 17.21 23.51 1.57
C LYS A 167 18.28 23.13 0.56
N ALA A 168 18.39 23.92 -0.51
CA ALA A 168 19.47 23.82 -1.48
C ALA A 168 20.82 24.05 -0.76
N GLY A 169 21.56 22.96 -0.53
CA GLY A 169 22.93 23.00 -0.08
C GLY A 169 23.85 23.36 -1.24
N LYS A 170 24.73 24.34 -0.99
CA LYS A 170 25.74 24.91 -1.91
C LYS A 170 26.53 23.83 -2.66
N GLN A 171 26.72 24.06 -3.95
CA GLN A 171 27.69 23.38 -4.80
C GLN A 171 29.11 23.69 -4.29
N GLU A 172 29.80 22.69 -3.76
CA GLU A 172 31.25 22.72 -3.66
C GLU A 172 31.83 22.32 -5.02
N GLN A 173 32.43 23.30 -5.70
CA GLN A 173 33.21 23.11 -6.92
C GLN A 173 34.49 22.36 -6.56
N THR A 174 34.61 21.12 -7.02
CA THR A 174 35.91 20.44 -7.14
C THR A 174 36.39 20.65 -8.59
N PRO A 175 37.52 21.32 -8.84
CA PRO A 175 38.08 21.39 -10.19
C PRO A 175 38.76 20.06 -10.53
N LEU A 176 38.26 19.39 -11.57
CA LEU A 176 38.93 18.25 -12.19
C LEU A 176 40.02 18.80 -13.11
N ALA A 177 41.28 18.67 -12.71
CA ALA A 177 42.43 19.03 -13.55
C ALA A 177 42.53 18.08 -14.75
N LEU A 178 42.54 18.65 -15.96
CA LEU A 178 42.89 17.96 -17.20
C LEU A 178 44.42 17.97 -17.33
N GLU A 179 45.05 16.81 -17.21
CA GLU A 179 46.44 16.62 -17.63
C GLU A 179 46.46 16.54 -19.17
N GLU A 180 46.90 17.63 -19.81
CA GLU A 180 47.35 17.59 -21.20
C GLU A 180 48.71 16.88 -21.24
N LYS A 181 48.71 15.65 -21.76
CA LYS A 181 49.91 15.05 -22.35
C LYS A 181 50.24 15.82 -23.63
N ASN A 182 51.31 16.59 -23.61
CA ASN A 182 52.01 16.99 -24.82
C ASN A 182 53.13 15.98 -25.06
N ASP A 183 53.06 15.30 -26.19
CA ASP A 183 54.13 14.51 -26.77
C ASP A 183 55.18 15.48 -27.35
N ASP A 184 56.43 15.33 -26.92
CA ASP A 184 57.67 15.73 -27.62
C ASP A 184 58.71 14.62 -27.42
#